data_AF-A0A6A7BF32-F1
#
_entry.id   AF-A0A6A7BF32-F1
#
_cell.length_a   1.000
_cell.length_b   1.000
_cell.length_c   1.000
_cell.angle_alpha   90.00
_cell.angle_beta   90.00
_cell.angle_gamma   90.00
#
_symmetry.space_group_name_H-M   'P 1'
#
loop_
_entity.id
_entity.type
_entity.pdbx_description
1 polymer ?
#
loop_
_entity_poly.entity_id
_entity_poly.type
_entity_poly.pdbx_seq_one_letter_code
_entity_poly.pdbx_strand_id
1 'polypeptide(L)'
;MYLLDLPPEIFENIIHELVSAGILAALRLCTVCRTFADGIAHDVLANRKIAEFGSSTISPFLARHLATFLSNKAKCPLDADSTLLHKINEMGRFLVDNLKLEDGLRTEKMMMTLRHKIANRTGKRATLMLLQGVWPLTNGSLQDLMQPLTPLQKICVAIAVDAQELVPRLLRRSRGSLVDDDFLSSPVELAVADGSRKCYRLSWTS
;
A
#
# COMPACT_ATOMS: atom_id res chain seq x y z
N MET A 1 2.49 36.68 -14.81
CA MET A 1 1.59 35.51 -14.88
C MET A 1 0.84 35.49 -13.56
N TYR A 2 -0.28 36.22 -13.47
CA TYR A 2 -0.91 36.64 -12.20
C TYR A 2 -1.43 35.50 -11.31
N LEU A 3 -1.51 34.28 -11.85
CA LEU A 3 -2.04 33.16 -11.10
C LEU A 3 -1.09 32.71 -9.98
N LEU A 4 0.24 32.79 -10.16
CA LEU A 4 1.23 32.37 -9.16
C LEU A 4 1.47 33.43 -8.06
N ASP A 5 0.91 34.63 -8.23
CA ASP A 5 1.01 35.71 -7.25
C ASP A 5 -0.06 35.59 -6.16
N LEU A 6 -0.95 34.60 -6.25
CA LEU A 6 -1.98 34.31 -5.25
C LEU A 6 -1.39 33.52 -4.06
N PRO A 7 -1.92 33.74 -2.85
CA PRO A 7 -1.54 32.95 -1.68
C PRO A 7 -1.84 31.45 -1.86
N PRO A 8 -1.04 30.54 -1.26
CA PRO A 8 -1.24 29.10 -1.37
C PRO A 8 -2.63 28.62 -0.97
N GLU A 9 -3.23 29.27 0.02
CA GLU A 9 -4.57 28.95 0.56
C GLU A 9 -5.67 29.12 -0.50
N ILE A 10 -5.50 30.09 -1.40
CA ILE A 10 -6.45 30.30 -2.50
C ILE A 10 -6.40 29.12 -3.48
N PHE A 11 -5.22 28.57 -3.74
CA PHE A 11 -5.11 27.38 -4.59
C PHE A 11 -5.70 26.15 -3.93
N GLU A 12 -5.47 25.94 -2.63
CA GLU A 12 -6.07 24.83 -1.90
C GLU A 12 -7.60 24.89 -1.94
N ASN A 13 -8.18 26.08 -1.72
CA ASN A 13 -9.63 26.28 -1.83
C ASN A 13 -10.14 26.00 -3.25
N ILE A 14 -9.45 26.50 -4.28
CA ILE A 14 -9.82 26.22 -5.68
C ILE A 14 -9.76 24.72 -5.96
N ILE A 15 -8.70 24.03 -5.55
CA ILE A 15 -8.55 22.59 -5.74
C ILE A 15 -9.69 21.86 -5.03
N HIS A 16 -9.98 22.22 -3.78
CA HIS A 16 -11.04 21.59 -3.00
C HIS A 16 -12.42 21.75 -3.66
N GLU A 17 -12.77 22.96 -4.09
CA GLU A 17 -14.02 23.24 -4.82
C GLU A 17 -14.11 22.43 -6.12
N LEU A 18 -13.01 22.37 -6.88
CA LEU A 18 -12.95 21.59 -8.12
C LEU A 18 -13.14 20.09 -7.87
N VAL A 19 -12.53 19.56 -6.82
CA VAL A 19 -12.67 18.15 -6.44
C VAL A 19 -14.08 17.87 -5.94
N SER A 20 -14.70 18.83 -5.23
CA SER A 20 -16.10 18.80 -4.79
C SER A 20 -17.11 18.78 -5.92
N ALA A 21 -16.80 19.39 -7.06
CA ALA A 21 -17.59 19.24 -8.28
C ALA A 21 -17.56 17.82 -8.88
N GLY A 22 -16.58 16.98 -8.49
CA GLY A 22 -16.51 15.56 -8.80
C GLY A 22 -15.18 15.09 -9.39
N ILE A 23 -14.83 13.83 -9.14
CA ILE A 23 -13.53 13.24 -9.53
C ILE A 23 -13.24 13.40 -11.02
N LEU A 24 -14.23 13.14 -11.90
CA LEU A 24 -14.01 13.23 -13.34
C LEU A 24 -13.71 14.65 -13.82
N ALA A 25 -14.40 15.65 -13.26
CA ALA A 25 -14.16 17.05 -13.60
C ALA A 25 -12.76 17.48 -13.14
N ALA A 26 -12.40 17.12 -11.91
CA ALA A 26 -11.08 17.38 -11.33
C ALA A 26 -9.94 16.73 -12.15
N LEU A 27 -10.09 15.44 -12.52
CA LEU A 27 -9.06 14.73 -13.31
C LEU A 27 -8.91 15.27 -14.73
N ARG A 28 -9.99 15.80 -15.34
CA ARG A 28 -9.90 16.50 -16.63
C ARG A 28 -9.08 17.78 -16.52
N LEU A 29 -9.09 18.46 -15.38
CA LEU A 29 -8.25 19.64 -15.18
C LEU A 29 -6.77 19.28 -15.00
N CYS A 30 -6.45 18.13 -14.42
CA CYS A 30 -5.06 17.66 -14.33
C CYS A 30 -4.38 17.51 -15.70
N THR A 31 -5.14 17.22 -16.77
CA THR A 31 -4.56 17.09 -18.12
C THR A 31 -4.25 18.45 -18.76
N VAL A 32 -4.99 19.48 -18.38
CA VAL A 32 -4.87 20.84 -18.95
C VAL A 32 -3.94 21.72 -18.10
N CYS A 33 -3.97 21.56 -16.78
CA CYS A 33 -3.17 22.36 -15.85
C CYS A 33 -2.26 21.47 -15.00
N ARG A 34 -1.01 21.33 -15.46
CA ARG A 34 0.02 20.54 -14.74
C ARG A 34 0.36 21.12 -13.38
N THR A 35 0.28 22.45 -13.22
CA THR A 35 0.59 23.14 -11.97
C THR A 35 -0.25 22.64 -10.79
N PHE A 36 -1.53 22.33 -11.03
CA PHE A 36 -2.44 21.84 -9.99
C PHE A 36 -2.62 20.32 -10.00
N ALA A 37 -2.02 19.61 -10.96
CA ALA A 37 -2.29 18.19 -11.15
C ALA A 37 -1.98 17.36 -9.90
N ASP A 38 -0.86 17.65 -9.23
CA ASP A 38 -0.46 16.93 -8.02
C ASP A 38 -1.36 17.25 -6.82
N GLY A 39 -1.75 18.52 -6.65
CA GLY A 39 -2.66 18.94 -5.59
C GLY A 39 -4.07 18.36 -5.77
N ILE A 40 -4.59 18.40 -7.00
CA ILE A 40 -5.87 17.76 -7.34
C ILE A 40 -5.80 16.25 -7.12
N ALA A 41 -4.73 15.58 -7.59
CA ALA A 41 -4.58 14.15 -7.41
C ALA A 41 -4.53 13.79 -5.91
N HIS A 42 -3.78 14.55 -5.11
CA HIS A 42 -3.72 14.36 -3.67
C HIS A 42 -5.09 14.49 -3.01
N ASP A 43 -5.82 15.59 -3.30
CA ASP A 43 -7.13 15.86 -2.70
C ASP A 43 -8.18 14.81 -3.10
N VAL A 44 -8.19 14.39 -4.37
CA VAL A 44 -9.03 13.29 -4.85
C VAL A 44 -8.75 12.00 -4.07
N LEU A 45 -7.48 11.63 -3.90
CA LEU A 45 -7.10 10.37 -3.25
C LEU A 45 -7.31 10.41 -1.74
N ALA A 46 -7.18 11.58 -1.11
CA ALA A 46 -7.35 11.75 0.33
C ALA A 46 -8.83 11.80 0.75
N ASN A 47 -9.64 12.60 0.05
CA ASN A 47 -10.94 13.03 0.55
C ASN A 47 -12.14 12.30 -0.07
N ARG A 48 -11.94 11.54 -1.16
CA ARG A 48 -13.04 10.86 -1.85
C ARG A 48 -13.31 9.47 -1.32
N LYS A 49 -14.56 9.03 -1.46
CA LYS A 49 -14.98 7.69 -1.06
C LYS A 49 -14.52 6.63 -2.07
N ILE A 50 -14.14 5.45 -1.58
CA ILE A 50 -13.74 4.28 -2.37
C ILE A 50 -14.81 3.91 -3.40
N ALA A 51 -16.09 4.02 -3.04
CA ALA A 51 -17.21 3.74 -3.96
C ALA A 51 -17.15 4.59 -5.24
N GLU A 52 -16.63 5.82 -5.16
CA GLU A 52 -16.50 6.72 -6.30
C GLU A 52 -15.42 6.26 -7.31
N PHE A 53 -14.48 5.41 -6.89
CA PHE A 53 -13.40 4.87 -7.75
C PHE A 53 -13.80 3.60 -8.51
N GLY A 54 -15.06 3.16 -8.40
CA GLY A 54 -15.59 2.01 -9.12
C GLY A 54 -15.77 2.22 -10.62
N SER A 55 -15.80 3.46 -11.09
CA SER A 55 -15.95 3.79 -12.52
C SER A 55 -14.75 3.31 -13.35
N SER A 56 -15.04 2.74 -14.52
CA SER A 56 -14.02 2.33 -15.50
C SER A 56 -13.18 3.52 -15.98
N THR A 57 -13.73 4.73 -16.01
CA THR A 57 -13.02 5.94 -16.44
C THR A 57 -12.00 6.43 -15.40
N ILE A 58 -12.34 6.33 -14.11
CA ILE A 58 -11.43 6.70 -13.02
C ILE A 58 -10.40 5.58 -12.78
N SER A 59 -10.67 4.40 -13.33
CA SER A 59 -9.94 3.20 -13.01
C SER A 59 -8.43 3.27 -13.25
N PRO A 60 -7.97 3.77 -14.41
CA PRO A 60 -6.54 3.91 -14.70
C PRO A 60 -5.84 4.94 -13.81
N PHE A 61 -6.54 6.00 -13.39
CA PHE A 61 -5.98 6.98 -12.46
C PHE A 61 -5.66 6.33 -11.12
N LEU A 62 -6.65 5.65 -10.52
CA LEU A 62 -6.42 4.98 -9.24
C LEU A 62 -5.33 3.91 -9.35
N ALA A 63 -5.25 3.16 -10.46
CA ALA A 63 -4.20 2.15 -10.64
C ALA A 63 -2.78 2.75 -10.56
N ARG A 64 -2.57 3.94 -11.13
CA ARG A 64 -1.27 4.64 -11.06
C ARG A 64 -0.96 5.19 -9.68
N HIS A 65 -1.98 5.52 -8.89
CA HIS A 65 -1.84 6.16 -7.60
C HIS A 65 -2.25 5.28 -6.41
N LEU A 66 -2.33 3.96 -6.61
CA LEU A 66 -2.88 3.04 -5.61
C LEU A 66 -2.06 3.03 -4.30
N ALA A 67 -0.74 3.18 -4.39
CA ALA A 67 0.12 3.28 -3.21
C ALA A 67 -0.18 4.53 -2.37
N THR A 68 -0.33 5.68 -3.04
CA THR A 68 -0.70 6.96 -2.41
C THR A 68 -2.10 6.88 -1.81
N PHE A 69 -3.04 6.28 -2.53
CA PHE A 69 -4.38 6.01 -2.03
C PHE A 69 -4.37 5.21 -0.72
N LEU A 70 -3.65 4.09 -0.70
CA LEU A 70 -3.48 3.27 0.51
C LEU A 70 -2.83 4.06 1.64
N SER A 71 -1.86 4.92 1.33
CA SER A 71 -1.21 5.78 2.32
C SER A 71 -2.19 6.76 2.96
N ASN A 72 -3.01 7.43 2.15
CA ASN A 72 -4.01 8.38 2.63
C ASN A 72 -5.09 7.67 3.45
N LYS A 73 -5.59 6.52 2.97
CA LYS A 73 -6.59 5.74 3.71
C LYS A 73 -6.04 5.13 5.00
N ALA A 74 -4.76 4.79 5.06
CA ALA A 74 -4.11 4.35 6.29
C ALA A 74 -4.05 5.46 7.36
N LYS A 75 -4.03 6.73 6.96
CA LYS A 75 -4.06 7.89 7.86
C LYS A 75 -5.49 8.27 8.25
N CYS A 76 -6.43 8.20 7.30
CA CYS A 76 -7.82 8.56 7.50
C CYS A 76 -8.76 7.56 6.79
N PRO A 77 -9.23 6.50 7.49
CA PRO A 77 -10.08 5.46 6.91
C PRO A 77 -11.55 5.89 6.86
N LEU A 78 -11.86 7.03 6.24
CA LEU A 78 -13.21 7.63 6.21
C LEU A 78 -14.33 6.64 5.83
N ASP A 79 -14.02 5.72 4.92
CA ASP A 79 -14.99 4.80 4.32
C ASP A 79 -14.36 3.46 3.90
N ALA A 80 -13.15 3.18 4.39
CA ALA A 80 -12.40 1.98 4.09
C ALA A 80 -12.56 0.96 5.22
N ASP A 81 -12.70 -0.31 4.87
CA ASP A 81 -12.46 -1.38 5.83
C ASP A 81 -11.03 -1.26 6.37
N SER A 82 -10.94 -0.99 7.67
CA SER A 82 -9.68 -0.78 8.37
C SER A 82 -8.84 -2.05 8.46
N THR A 83 -9.40 -3.24 8.20
CA THR A 83 -8.73 -4.53 8.39
C THR A 83 -7.46 -4.66 7.54
N LEU A 84 -7.59 -4.44 6.22
CA LEU A 84 -6.43 -4.49 5.31
C LEU A 84 -5.40 -3.41 5.68
N LEU A 85 -5.85 -2.19 5.97
CA LEU A 85 -4.98 -1.07 6.31
C LEU A 85 -4.23 -1.31 7.62
N HIS A 86 -4.91 -1.90 8.61
CA HIS A 86 -4.32 -2.30 9.87
C HIS A 86 -3.22 -3.34 9.65
N LYS A 87 -3.49 -4.35 8.81
CA LYS A 87 -2.50 -5.40 8.48
C LYS A 87 -1.28 -4.83 7.76
N ILE A 88 -1.49 -3.95 6.79
CA ILE A 88 -0.39 -3.23 6.12
C ILE A 88 0.43 -2.41 7.12
N ASN A 89 -0.23 -1.72 8.06
CA ASN A 89 0.44 -0.95 9.09
C ASN A 89 1.16 -1.84 10.11
N GLU A 90 0.65 -3.04 10.42
CA GLU A 90 1.31 -4.03 11.27
C GLU A 90 2.60 -4.55 10.60
N MET A 91 2.53 -4.91 9.32
CA MET A 91 3.70 -5.29 8.50
C MET A 91 4.76 -4.18 8.48
N GLY A 92 4.29 -2.95 8.34
CA GLY A 92 5.13 -1.76 8.41
C GLY A 92 5.84 -1.57 9.74
N ARG A 93 5.10 -1.60 10.86
CA ARG A 93 5.64 -1.49 12.22
C ARG A 93 6.65 -2.60 12.50
N PHE A 94 6.33 -3.83 12.12
CA PHE A 94 7.26 -4.96 12.23
C PHE A 94 8.61 -4.67 11.54
N LEU A 95 8.60 -4.10 10.33
CA LEU A 95 9.82 -3.74 9.62
C LEU A 95 10.60 -2.65 10.34
N VAL A 96 9.92 -1.59 10.79
CA VAL A 96 10.54 -0.46 11.51
C VAL A 96 11.22 -0.94 12.78
N ASP A 97 10.52 -1.74 13.59
CA ASP A 97 11.01 -2.25 14.87
C ASP A 97 12.23 -3.17 14.69
N ASN A 98 12.21 -4.03 13.67
CA ASN A 98 13.29 -5.01 13.45
C ASN A 98 14.51 -4.43 12.72
N LEU A 99 14.30 -3.39 11.90
CA LEU A 99 15.39 -2.67 11.24
C LEU A 99 15.93 -1.52 12.08
N LYS A 100 15.31 -1.23 13.24
CA LYS A 100 15.67 -0.11 14.13
C LYS A 100 15.71 1.22 13.38
N LEU A 101 14.67 1.48 12.58
CA LEU A 101 14.56 2.73 11.83
C LEU A 101 14.10 3.85 12.78
N GLU A 102 15.05 4.64 13.28
CA GLU A 102 14.78 5.79 14.15
C GLU A 102 14.38 7.06 13.37
N ASP A 103 14.69 7.10 12.08
CA ASP A 103 14.38 8.22 11.19
C ASP A 103 12.97 8.10 10.60
N GLY A 104 12.10 9.07 10.94
CA GLY A 104 10.73 9.14 10.43
C GLY A 104 10.64 9.16 8.90
N LEU A 105 11.61 9.77 8.21
CA LEU A 105 11.63 9.79 6.74
C LEU A 105 11.90 8.40 6.15
N ARG A 106 12.83 7.64 6.76
CA ARG A 106 13.10 6.25 6.36
C ARG A 106 11.90 5.36 6.61
N THR A 107 11.22 5.56 7.74
CA THR A 107 9.99 4.85 8.08
C THR A 107 8.89 5.10 7.05
N GLU A 108 8.58 6.35 6.71
CA GLU A 108 7.53 6.63 5.72
C GLU A 108 7.91 6.11 4.32
N LYS A 109 9.19 6.22 3.92
CA LYS A 109 9.66 5.66 2.65
C LYS A 109 9.49 4.14 2.60
N MET A 110 9.78 3.44 3.70
CA MET A 110 9.57 2.00 3.83
C MET A 110 8.08 1.64 3.74
N MET A 111 7.23 2.37 4.46
CA MET A 111 5.78 2.20 4.42
C MET A 111 5.21 2.39 3.01
N MET A 112 5.65 3.44 2.31
CA MET A 112 5.25 3.69 0.92
C MET A 112 5.72 2.57 -0.02
N THR A 113 6.92 2.04 0.19
CA THR A 113 7.46 0.94 -0.61
C THR A 113 6.66 -0.34 -0.40
N LEU A 114 6.33 -0.67 0.85
CA LEU A 114 5.48 -1.80 1.21
C LEU A 114 4.08 -1.66 0.57
N ARG A 115 3.42 -0.51 0.74
CA ARG A 115 2.11 -0.22 0.16
C ARG A 115 2.14 -0.34 -1.37
N HIS A 116 3.18 0.16 -2.01
CA HIS A 116 3.35 0.05 -3.46
C HIS A 116 3.49 -1.40 -3.93
N LYS A 117 4.27 -2.21 -3.22
CA LYS A 117 4.43 -3.62 -3.57
C LYS A 117 3.16 -4.43 -3.35
N ILE A 118 2.45 -4.18 -2.25
CA ILE A 118 1.15 -4.80 -1.99
C ILE A 118 0.15 -4.41 -3.09
N ALA A 119 0.05 -3.11 -3.42
CA ALA A 119 -0.79 -2.60 -4.49
C ALA A 119 -0.52 -3.27 -5.85
N ASN A 120 0.76 -3.37 -6.24
CA ASN A 120 1.15 -3.96 -7.51
C ASN A 120 0.87 -5.47 -7.58
N ARG A 121 0.99 -6.18 -6.46
CA ARG A 121 0.84 -7.65 -6.40
C ARG A 121 -0.61 -8.09 -6.26
N THR A 122 -1.36 -7.49 -5.33
CA THR A 122 -2.79 -7.77 -5.15
C THR A 122 -3.57 -7.35 -6.38
N GLY A 123 -3.11 -6.30 -7.07
CA GLY A 123 -3.79 -5.74 -8.21
C GLY A 123 -4.99 -4.89 -7.80
N LYS A 124 -5.29 -3.90 -8.61
CA LYS A 124 -6.26 -2.84 -8.29
C LYS A 124 -7.64 -3.37 -7.86
N ARG A 125 -8.20 -4.33 -8.61
CA ARG A 125 -9.56 -4.84 -8.36
C ARG A 125 -9.65 -5.52 -7.00
N ALA A 126 -8.71 -6.41 -6.68
CA ALA A 126 -8.71 -7.09 -5.39
C ALA A 126 -8.43 -6.11 -4.24
N THR A 127 -7.52 -5.16 -4.40
CA THR A 127 -7.27 -4.12 -3.38
C THR A 127 -8.53 -3.31 -3.10
N LEU A 128 -9.26 -2.87 -4.13
CA LEU A 128 -10.51 -2.13 -3.95
C LEU A 128 -11.58 -2.96 -3.25
N MET A 129 -11.77 -4.21 -3.68
CA MET A 129 -12.77 -5.08 -3.07
C MET A 129 -12.45 -5.40 -1.61
N LEU A 130 -11.17 -5.54 -1.26
CA LEU A 130 -10.73 -5.68 0.14
C LEU A 130 -11.00 -4.40 0.94
N LEU A 131 -10.70 -3.22 0.40
CA LEU A 131 -10.97 -1.95 1.06
C LEU A 131 -12.47 -1.65 1.21
N GLN A 132 -13.32 -2.17 0.31
CA GLN A 132 -14.77 -2.03 0.39
C GLN A 132 -15.42 -3.07 1.31
N GLY A 133 -14.68 -4.06 1.80
CA GLY A 133 -15.24 -5.22 2.51
C GLY A 133 -16.13 -6.10 1.64
N VAL A 134 -16.04 -5.98 0.31
CA VAL A 134 -16.88 -6.69 -0.68
C VAL A 134 -16.22 -7.99 -1.15
N TRP A 135 -14.90 -8.14 -0.98
CA TRP A 135 -14.25 -9.41 -1.25
C TRP A 135 -14.76 -10.45 -0.26
N PRO A 136 -15.14 -11.67 -0.70
CA PRO A 136 -15.48 -12.75 0.21
C PRO A 136 -14.17 -13.22 0.85
N LEU A 137 -13.68 -12.45 1.81
CA LEU A 137 -12.85 -13.02 2.85
C LEU A 137 -13.78 -13.99 3.56
N THR A 138 -13.47 -15.28 3.50
CA THR A 138 -14.12 -16.22 4.40
C THR A 138 -13.91 -15.70 5.82
N ASN A 139 -14.82 -16.00 6.74
CA ASN A 139 -14.64 -15.59 8.15
C ASN A 139 -13.26 -16.02 8.69
N GLY A 140 -12.69 -17.11 8.16
CA GLY A 140 -11.29 -17.52 8.38
C GLY A 140 -10.28 -16.48 7.89
N SER A 141 -10.35 -16.04 6.63
CA SER A 141 -9.43 -15.03 6.10
C SER A 141 -9.48 -13.68 6.82
N LEU A 142 -10.64 -13.26 7.35
CA LEU A 142 -10.74 -12.07 8.20
C LEU A 142 -10.04 -12.28 9.54
N GLN A 143 -10.27 -13.42 10.19
CA GLN A 143 -9.55 -13.76 11.43
C GLN A 143 -8.04 -13.82 11.20
N ASP A 144 -7.57 -14.41 10.10
CA ASP A 144 -6.16 -14.49 9.75
C ASP A 144 -5.52 -13.10 9.55
N LEU A 145 -6.28 -12.14 8.99
CA LEU A 145 -5.83 -10.76 8.87
C LEU A 145 -5.73 -10.05 10.23
N MET A 146 -6.53 -10.47 11.22
CA MET A 146 -6.50 -9.94 12.59
C MET A 146 -5.46 -10.62 13.48
N GLN A 147 -4.99 -11.82 13.14
CA GLN A 147 -3.92 -12.49 13.88
C GLN A 147 -2.58 -11.77 13.72
N PRO A 148 -1.67 -11.86 14.71
CA PRO A 148 -0.30 -11.36 14.56
C PRO A 148 0.41 -11.96 13.35
N LEU A 149 1.40 -11.23 12.79
CA LEU A 149 2.18 -11.77 11.67
C LEU A 149 2.87 -13.09 12.01
N THR A 150 2.57 -14.12 11.23
CA THR A 150 3.25 -15.43 11.33
C THR A 150 4.73 -15.30 10.98
N PRO A 151 5.60 -16.22 11.41
CA PRO A 151 7.02 -16.20 11.06
C PRO A 151 7.25 -16.16 9.54
N LEU A 152 6.43 -16.87 8.76
CA LEU A 152 6.49 -16.86 7.30
C LEU A 152 6.08 -15.49 6.73
N GLN A 153 4.98 -14.91 7.21
CA GLN A 153 4.54 -13.57 6.79
C GLN A 153 5.61 -12.51 7.06
N LYS A 154 6.29 -12.57 8.21
CA LYS A 154 7.42 -11.70 8.56
C LYS A 154 8.57 -11.80 7.55
N ILE A 155 8.92 -13.02 7.14
CA ILE A 155 9.96 -13.27 6.13
C ILE A 155 9.54 -12.67 4.78
N CYS A 156 8.31 -12.93 4.34
CA CYS A 156 7.81 -12.44 3.07
C CYS A 156 7.74 -10.91 3.02
N VAL A 157 7.31 -10.27 4.12
CA VAL A 157 7.33 -8.81 4.25
C VAL A 157 8.76 -8.28 4.16
N ALA A 158 9.72 -8.89 4.85
CA ALA A 158 11.13 -8.51 4.76
C ALA A 158 11.70 -8.64 3.34
N ILE A 159 11.35 -9.72 2.62
CA ILE A 159 11.77 -9.91 1.23
C ILE A 159 11.11 -8.89 0.31
N ALA A 160 9.81 -8.65 0.49
CA ALA A 160 9.08 -7.68 -0.30
C ALA A 160 9.76 -6.31 -0.23
N VAL A 161 10.21 -5.85 0.95
CA VAL A 161 10.90 -4.55 1.05
C VAL A 161 12.42 -4.60 0.83
N ASP A 162 12.96 -5.70 0.32
CA ASP A 162 14.41 -5.92 0.11
C ASP A 162 15.26 -5.72 1.40
N ALA A 163 14.71 -6.08 2.57
CA ALA A 163 15.41 -6.04 3.86
C ALA A 163 16.36 -7.23 4.03
N GLN A 164 17.42 -7.28 3.21
CA GLN A 164 18.34 -8.42 3.11
C GLN A 164 18.99 -8.83 4.45
N GLU A 165 19.21 -7.90 5.37
CA GLU A 165 19.77 -8.20 6.69
C GLU A 165 18.76 -8.90 7.63
N LEU A 166 17.47 -8.67 7.42
CA LEU A 166 16.41 -9.19 8.28
C LEU A 166 16.03 -10.63 7.91
N VAL A 167 16.03 -10.95 6.62
CA VAL A 167 15.69 -12.27 6.09
C VAL A 167 16.48 -13.42 6.77
N PRO A 168 17.83 -13.42 6.82
CA PRO A 168 18.58 -14.50 7.46
C PRO A 168 18.35 -14.56 8.97
N ARG A 169 18.10 -13.42 9.63
CA ARG A 169 17.78 -13.37 11.07
C ARG A 169 16.44 -14.04 11.36
N LEU A 170 15.43 -13.76 10.53
CA LEU A 170 14.11 -14.38 10.64
C LEU A 170 14.16 -15.87 10.31
N LEU A 171 14.84 -16.26 9.23
CA LEU A 171 15.00 -17.68 8.87
C LEU A 171 15.64 -18.50 9.99
N ARG A 172 16.67 -17.96 10.67
CA ARG A 172 17.29 -18.65 11.82
C ARG A 172 16.33 -18.83 12.98
N ARG A 173 15.48 -17.83 13.27
CA ARG A 173 14.46 -17.91 14.34
C ARG A 173 13.32 -18.86 14.00
N SER A 174 13.04 -19.07 12.72
CA SER A 174 11.91 -19.88 12.25
C SER A 174 12.26 -21.35 11.96
N ARG A 175 13.54 -21.77 12.12
CA ARG A 175 13.96 -23.18 11.97
C ARG A 175 13.26 -24.04 13.03
N GLY A 176 12.09 -24.57 12.70
CA GLY A 176 11.26 -25.40 13.58
C GLY A 176 9.75 -25.10 13.50
N SER A 177 9.36 -23.91 13.02
CA SER A 177 7.95 -23.46 12.99
C SER A 177 7.35 -23.41 11.58
N LEU A 178 8.13 -23.68 10.53
CA LEU A 178 7.72 -23.49 9.13
C LEU A 178 7.05 -24.72 8.49
N VAL A 179 6.75 -25.77 9.26
CA VAL A 179 6.35 -27.08 8.71
C VAL A 179 4.83 -27.17 8.43
N ASP A 180 3.99 -26.31 9.03
CA ASP A 180 2.52 -26.47 9.02
C ASP A 180 1.70 -25.28 8.44
N ASP A 181 2.33 -24.27 7.83
CA ASP A 181 1.58 -23.11 7.29
C ASP A 181 1.00 -23.43 5.89
N ASP A 182 -0.20 -24.05 5.86
CA ASP A 182 -1.00 -24.38 4.67
C ASP A 182 -1.75 -23.16 4.09
N PHE A 183 -1.12 -21.99 4.09
CA PHE A 183 -1.73 -20.77 3.55
C PHE A 183 -1.20 -20.46 2.14
N LEU A 184 -2.07 -20.72 1.16
CA LEU A 184 -2.11 -20.21 -0.21
C LEU A 184 -0.75 -20.14 -0.92
N SER A 185 -0.56 -20.95 -1.94
CA SER A 185 0.35 -20.67 -3.04
C SER A 185 0.34 -19.15 -3.40
N SER A 186 1.32 -18.31 -3.09
CA SER A 186 2.55 -18.56 -2.36
C SER A 186 3.19 -17.22 -1.96
N PRO A 187 3.27 -16.87 -0.66
CA PRO A 187 4.14 -15.82 -0.14
C PRO A 187 5.63 -16.08 -0.45
N VAL A 188 5.98 -17.36 -0.64
CA VAL A 188 7.30 -17.83 -1.07
C VAL A 188 7.50 -17.63 -2.57
N GLU A 189 6.49 -17.78 -3.44
CA GLU A 189 6.57 -17.38 -4.86
C GLU A 189 6.54 -15.86 -4.97
N LEU A 190 5.89 -15.15 -4.04
CA LEU A 190 5.96 -13.69 -3.95
C LEU A 190 7.40 -13.24 -3.67
N ALA A 191 8.06 -13.91 -2.72
CA ALA A 191 9.46 -13.69 -2.35
C ALA A 191 10.46 -14.19 -3.40
N VAL A 192 10.21 -15.34 -4.02
CA VAL A 192 11.05 -15.98 -5.04
C VAL A 192 10.88 -15.28 -6.39
N ALA A 193 9.70 -14.78 -6.75
CA ALA A 193 9.49 -14.01 -7.97
C ALA A 193 10.13 -12.61 -7.90
N ASP A 194 10.08 -11.92 -6.75
CA ASP A 194 10.77 -10.62 -6.55
C ASP A 194 12.28 -10.79 -6.30
N GLY A 195 12.70 -11.92 -5.71
CA GLY A 195 14.08 -12.20 -5.28
C GLY A 195 14.88 -13.16 -6.17
N SER A 196 14.33 -13.59 -7.32
CA SER A 196 14.81 -14.72 -8.15
C SER A 196 16.26 -14.63 -8.67
N ARG A 197 16.98 -13.52 -8.47
CA ARG A 197 18.44 -13.48 -8.71
C ARG A 197 19.32 -13.47 -7.45
N LYS A 198 18.79 -13.07 -6.29
CA LYS A 198 19.56 -12.97 -5.04
C LYS A 198 19.22 -14.05 -4.02
N CYS A 199 17.96 -14.49 -3.92
CA CYS A 199 17.53 -15.50 -2.96
C CYS A 199 18.06 -16.90 -3.29
N TYR A 200 18.27 -17.23 -4.58
CA TYR A 200 18.87 -18.52 -4.98
C TYR A 200 20.30 -18.72 -4.48
N ARG A 201 21.03 -17.65 -4.10
CA ARG A 201 22.38 -17.79 -3.51
C ARG A 201 22.35 -18.12 -2.02
N LEU A 202 21.24 -17.87 -1.32
CA LEU A 202 21.15 -18.09 0.12
C LEU A 202 20.77 -19.53 0.51
N SER A 203 20.34 -20.36 -0.45
CA SER A 203 19.84 -21.72 -0.18
C SER A 203 20.77 -22.88 -0.58
N TRP A 204 21.96 -22.63 -1.15
CA TRP A 204 22.81 -23.72 -1.67
C TRP A 204 24.33 -23.51 -1.45
N THR A 205 24.72 -22.96 -0.30
CA THR A 205 26.11 -23.04 0.18
C THR A 205 26.11 -23.49 1.64
N SER A 206 25.82 -24.77 1.83
CA SER A 206 26.16 -25.54 3.02
C SER A 206 26.92 -26.77 2.56
#